data_AF-A0A957RKM1-F1
#
_entry.id   AF-A0A957RKM1-F1
#
_cell.length_a   1.000
_cell.length_b   1.000
_cell.length_c   1.000
_cell.angle_alpha   90.00
_cell.angle_beta   90.00
_cell.angle_gamma   90.00
#
_symmetry.space_group_name_H-M   'P 1'
#
loop_
_entity.id
_entity.type
_entity.pdbx_description
1 polymer ?
#
loop_
_entity_poly.entity_id
_entity_poly.type
_entity_poly.pdbx_seq_one_letter_code
_entity_poly.pdbx_strand_id
1 'polypeptide(L)' 'YLDWARDYLDGNLLSALVGYNAGPGNSQAWRERAGADDTRFVEILTFAEPRAYVQYILSNLYHYARLYGS' A
#
# COMPACT_ATOMS: atom_id res chain seq x y z
N TYR A 1 0.90 14.16 5.40
CA TYR A 1 -0.15 13.17 5.03
C TYR A 1 0.42 11.77 4.95
N LEU A 2 1.54 11.53 4.23
CA LEU A 2 2.16 10.21 4.17
C LEU A 2 2.62 9.68 5.55
N ASP A 3 3.24 10.50 6.39
CA ASP A 3 3.67 10.07 7.74
C ASP A 3 2.48 9.67 8.62
N TRP A 4 1.40 10.45 8.62
CA TRP A 4 0.15 10.08 9.30
C TRP A 4 -0.42 8.76 8.77
N ALA A 5 -0.42 8.55 7.45
CA ALA A 5 -0.90 7.31 6.86
C ALA A 5 -0.02 6.11 7.20
N ARG A 6 1.30 6.32 7.39
CA ARG A 6 2.23 5.30 7.88
C ARG A 6 1.92 4.93 9.32
N ASP A 7 1.75 5.91 10.20
CA ASP A 7 1.41 5.68 11.60
C ASP A 7 0.04 4.97 11.73
N TYR A 8 -0.92 5.34 10.89
CA TYR A 8 -2.24 4.72 10.82
C TYR A 8 -2.22 3.26 10.33
N LEU A 9 -1.17 2.85 9.62
CA LEU A 9 -1.03 1.51 9.03
C LEU A 9 0.16 0.75 9.66
N ASP A 10 0.32 0.93 10.98
CA ASP A 10 1.30 0.23 11.83
C ASP A 10 2.76 0.37 11.34
N GLY A 11 3.09 1.49 10.70
CA GLY A 11 4.41 1.74 10.13
C GLY A 11 4.75 0.93 8.88
N ASN A 12 3.82 0.10 8.36
CA ASN A 12 4.04 -0.65 7.13
C ASN A 12 4.00 0.28 5.91
N LEU A 13 5.15 0.42 5.25
CA LEU A 13 5.33 1.33 4.12
C LEU A 13 4.42 0.98 2.93
N LEU A 14 4.24 -0.31 2.65
CA LEU A 14 3.42 -0.77 1.52
C LEU A 14 1.95 -0.42 1.74
N SER A 15 1.40 -0.71 2.92
CA SER A 15 0.05 -0.27 3.30
C SER A 15 -0.07 1.25 3.24
N ALA A 16 0.88 2.00 3.79
CA ALA A 16 0.85 3.46 3.74
C ALA A 16 0.76 4.04 2.32
N LEU A 17 1.51 3.46 1.38
CA LEU A 17 1.51 3.89 -0.02
C LEU A 17 0.22 3.53 -0.74
N VAL A 18 -0.35 2.37 -0.44
CA VAL A 18 -1.68 1.99 -0.91
C VAL A 18 -2.72 2.95 -0.33
N GLY A 19 -2.68 3.22 0.97
CA GLY A 19 -3.60 4.13 1.65
C GLY A 19 -3.49 5.57 1.18
N TYR A 20 -2.30 6.02 0.78
CA TYR A 20 -2.10 7.32 0.15
C TYR A 20 -2.90 7.44 -1.15
N ASN A 21 -2.92 6.38 -1.97
CA ASN A 21 -3.57 6.37 -3.28
C ASN A 21 -5.05 5.93 -3.24
N ALA A 22 -5.42 5.07 -2.29
CA ALA A 22 -6.73 4.40 -2.20
C ALA A 22 -7.59 4.91 -1.04
N GLY A 23 -7.01 5.73 -0.17
CA GLY A 23 -7.58 6.05 1.13
C GLY A 23 -7.08 5.05 2.20
N PRO A 24 -6.69 5.55 3.38
CA PRO A 24 -6.11 4.74 4.46
C PRO A 24 -7.07 3.67 5.00
N GLY A 25 -8.37 3.95 5.05
CA GLY A 25 -9.39 2.97 5.47
C GLY A 25 -9.52 1.79 4.51
N ASN A 26 -9.42 2.02 3.19
CA ASN A 26 -9.43 0.94 2.20
C ASN A 26 -8.17 0.08 2.33
N SER A 27 -7.01 0.73 2.47
CA SER A 27 -5.75 0.02 2.71
C SER A 27 -5.79 -0.83 3.98
N GLN A 28 -6.34 -0.28 5.07
CA GLN A 28 -6.50 -1.02 6.32
C GLN A 28 -7.40 -2.24 6.13
N ALA A 29 -8.56 -2.09 5.50
CA ALA A 29 -9.48 -3.20 5.26
C ALA A 29 -8.86 -4.31 4.40
N TRP A 30 -8.09 -3.96 3.37
CA TRP A 30 -7.34 -4.95 2.59
C TRP A 30 -6.22 -5.60 3.39
N ARG A 31 -5.54 -4.84 4.26
CA ARG A 31 -4.47 -5.34 5.13
C ARG A 31 -5.00 -6.34 6.14
N GLU A 32 -6.13 -6.05 6.77
CA GLU A 32 -6.83 -6.97 7.69
C GLU A 32 -7.21 -8.28 6.99
N ARG A 33 -7.60 -8.24 5.71
CA ARG A 33 -7.90 -9.44 4.92
C ARG A 33 -6.65 -10.23 4.51
N ALA A 34 -5.55 -9.54 4.24
CA ALA A 34 -4.27 -10.14 3.88
C ALA A 34 -3.56 -10.78 5.09
N GLY A 35 -3.67 -10.15 6.25
CA GLY A 35 -2.82 -10.39 7.40
C GLY A 35 -1.44 -9.73 7.24
N ALA A 36 -0.45 -10.26 7.94
CA ALA A 36 0.90 -9.69 7.98
C ALA A 36 1.73 -9.92 6.69
N ASP A 37 1.25 -10.75 5.75
CA ASP A 37 1.96 -11.09 4.53
C ASP A 37 1.75 -10.03 3.43
N ASP A 38 2.83 -9.35 3.05
CA ASP A 38 2.85 -8.34 2.00
C ASP A 38 2.55 -8.93 0.61
N THR A 39 2.95 -10.17 0.33
CA THR A 39 2.63 -10.83 -0.95
C THR A 39 1.12 -11.04 -1.06
N ARG A 40 0.50 -11.55 0.00
CA ARG A 40 -0.96 -11.73 0.05
C ARG A 40 -1.70 -10.40 -0.02
N PHE A 41 -1.15 -9.33 0.55
CA PHE A 41 -1.71 -7.99 0.44
C PHE A 41 -1.71 -7.50 -1.01
N VAL A 42 -0.60 -7.66 -1.73
CA VAL A 42 -0.51 -7.32 -3.16
C VAL A 42 -1.49 -8.13 -4.01
N GLU A 43 -1.65 -9.43 -3.73
CA GLU A 43 -2.60 -10.28 -4.45
C GLU A 43 -4.05 -9.78 -4.31
N ILE A 44 -4.48 -9.42 -3.10
CA ILE A 44 -5.82 -8.86 -2.86
C ILE A 44 -6.05 -7.59 -3.68
N LEU A 45 -5.05 -6.71 -3.76
CA LEU A 45 -5.15 -5.47 -4.56
C LEU A 45 -5.32 -5.78 -6.04
N THR A 46 -4.57 -6.76 -6.57
CA THR A 46 -4.75 -7.18 -7.98
C THR A 46 -6.10 -7.80 -8.29
N PHE A 47 -6.78 -8.39 -7.30
CA PHE A 47 -8.14 -8.90 -7.49
C PHE A 47 -9.21 -7.82 -7.40
N ALA A 48 -9.03 -6.84 -6.52
CA ALA A 48 -10.02 -5.81 -6.24
C ALA A 48 -9.95 -4.62 -7.20
N GLU A 49 -8.76 -4.32 -7.73
CA GLU A 49 -8.51 -3.08 -8.46
C GLU A 49 -8.13 -3.30 -9.93
N PRO A 50 -8.42 -2.32 -10.81
CA PRO A 50 -7.96 -2.35 -12.19
C PRO A 50 -6.43 -2.41 -12.30
N ARG A 51 -5.91 -3.14 -13.30
CA ARG A 51 -4.44 -3.27 -13.54
C ARG A 51 -3.71 -1.93 -13.61
N ALA A 52 -4.33 -0.91 -14.22
CA ALA A 52 -3.75 0.44 -14.32
C ALA A 52 -3.55 1.09 -12.94
N TYR A 53 -4.48 0.85 -12.02
CA TYR A 53 -4.41 1.36 -10.65
C TYR A 53 -3.29 0.68 -9.86
N VAL A 54 -3.15 -0.65 -10.01
CA VAL A 54 -2.04 -1.41 -9.40
C VAL A 54 -0.69 -0.94 -9.93
N GLN A 55 -0.56 -0.70 -11.23
CA GLN A 55 0.67 -0.17 -11.83
C GLN A 55 1.08 1.19 -11.25
N TYR A 56 0.10 2.06 -10.98
CA TYR A 56 0.35 3.34 -10.34
C TYR A 56 0.90 3.20 -8.92
N ILE A 57 0.30 2.31 -8.10
CA ILE A 57 0.78 2.01 -6.75
C ILE A 57 2.21 1.44 -6.77
N LEU A 58 2.47 0.47 -7.65
CA LEU A 58 3.79 -0.16 -7.77
C LEU A 58 4.87 0.83 -8.25
N SER A 59 4.52 1.73 -9.19
CA SER A 59 5.41 2.80 -9.63
C SER A 59 5.77 3.74 -8.47
N ASN A 60 4.77 4.16 -7.71
CA ASN A 60 5.00 4.97 -6.50
C ASN A 60 5.88 4.22 -5.50
N LEU A 61 5.62 2.94 -5.25
CA LEU A 61 6.43 2.11 -4.34
C LEU A 61 7.89 2.04 -4.76
N TYR A 62 8.16 1.84 -6.06
CA TYR A 62 9.51 1.86 -6.60
C TYR A 62 10.21 3.21 -6.39
N HIS A 63 9.50 4.32 -6.64
CA HIS A 63 10.05 5.66 -6.41
C HIS A 63 10.36 5.91 -4.93
N TYR A 64 9.46 5.53 -4.02
CA TYR A 64 9.68 5.67 -2.58
C TYR A 64 10.81 4.77 -2.08
N ALA A 65 10.88 3.51 -2.51
CA ALA A 65 11.98 2.61 -2.16
C ALA A 65 13.34 3.17 -2.64
N ARG A 66 13.37 3.83 -3.80
CA ARG A 66 14.58 4.48 -4.30
C ARG A 66 14.96 5.75 -3.54
N LEU A 67 13.99 6.57 -3.13
CA LEU A 67 14.22 7.85 -2.46
C LEU A 67 14.53 7.70 -0.97
N TYR A 68 13.97 6.68 -0.31
CA TYR A 68 14.05 6.47 1.13
C TYR A 68 14.77 5.17 1.52
N GLY A 69 15.29 4.41 0.55
CA GLY A 69 16.00 3.15 0.77
C GLY A 69 17.48 3.29 1.15
N SER A 70 17.89 4.43 1.73
CA SER A 70 19.23 4.67 2.28
C SER A 70 19.20 4.76 3.80
#